data_AF-A0A852Z8C3-F1
#
_entry.id   AF-A0A852Z8C3-F1
#
_cell.length_a   1.000
_cell.length_b   1.000
_cell.length_c   1.000
_cell.angle_alpha   90.00
_cell.angle_beta   90.00
_cell.angle_gamma   90.00
#
_symmetry.space_group_name_H-M   'P 1'
#
loop_
_entity.id
_entity.type
_entity.pdbx_description
1 polymer ?
#
loop_
_entity_poly.entity_id
_entity_poly.type
_entity_poly.pdbx_seq_one_letter_code
_entity_poly.pdbx_strand_id
1 'polypeptide(L)' 'MKRVGRAMESALGAGGVVVLNASGPESGQSVPHLHFHVVPCWSDDEATFWPADRSAHKVAGPVHERLADALASPSA' A
#
# COMPACT_ATOMS: atom_id res chain seq x y z
N MET A 1 5.72 -3.55 11.54
CA MET A 1 5.61 -2.06 11.66
C MET A 1 5.07 -1.54 12.99
N LYS A 2 4.16 -2.22 13.71
CA LYS A 2 3.49 -1.68 14.92
C LYS A 2 4.38 -0.97 15.96
N ARG A 3 5.61 -1.46 16.20
CA ARG A 3 6.55 -0.82 17.14
C ARG A 3 7.05 0.54 16.62
N VAL A 4 7.38 0.62 15.33
CA VAL A 4 7.84 1.86 14.68
C VAL A 4 6.70 2.87 14.66
N GLY A 5 5.48 2.44 14.32
CA GLY A 5 4.31 3.32 14.30
C GLY A 5 4.02 3.97 15.65
N ARG A 6 3.97 3.17 16.73
CA ARG A 6 3.80 3.70 18.10
C ARG A 6 4.93 4.64 18.52
N ALA A 7 6.17 4.37 18.10
CA ALA A 7 7.28 5.27 18.39
C ALA A 7 7.08 6.62 17.70
N MET A 8 6.65 6.64 16.44
CA MET A 8 6.31 7.86 15.71
C MET A 8 5.18 8.65 16.37
N GLU A 9 4.08 7.99 16.76
CA GLU A 9 2.98 8.63 17.49
C GLU A 9 3.49 9.27 18.80
N SER A 10 4.21 8.50 19.62
CA SER A 10 4.66 8.97 20.94
C SER A 10 5.76 10.05 20.90
N ALA A 11 6.68 9.97 19.93
CA ALA A 11 7.86 10.83 19.88
C ALA A 11 7.68 12.05 18.98
N LEU A 12 6.81 11.95 17.97
CA LEU A 12 6.59 13.01 16.97
C LEU A 12 5.22 13.68 17.10
N GLY A 13 4.35 13.18 18.00
CA GLY A 13 2.99 13.70 18.15
C GLY A 13 2.09 13.43 16.93
N ALA A 14 2.44 12.42 16.12
CA ALA A 14 1.62 12.03 14.98
C ALA A 14 0.27 11.44 15.44
N GLY A 15 -0.81 11.75 14.72
CA GLY A 15 -2.13 11.20 14.99
C GLY A 15 -2.32 9.76 14.49
N GLY A 16 -1.40 9.28 13.65
CA GLY A 16 -1.36 7.92 13.15
C GLY A 16 -0.19 7.69 12.19
N VAL A 17 -0.17 6.53 11.54
CA VAL A 17 0.85 6.17 10.55
C VAL A 17 0.25 5.46 9.33
N VAL A 18 0.81 5.71 8.16
CA VAL A 18 0.55 4.94 6.94
C VAL A 18 1.68 3.94 6.72
N VAL A 19 1.30 2.70 6.41
CA VAL A 19 2.22 1.64 5.97
C VAL A 19 1.91 1.29 4.53
N LEU A 20 2.88 1.45 3.64
CA LEU A 20 2.74 1.21 2.21
C LEU A 20 3.83 0.25 1.71
N ASN A 21 3.45 -0.66 0.82
CA ASN A 21 4.36 -1.41 -0.03
C ASN A 21 3.96 -1.20 -1.49
N ALA A 22 4.94 -0.85 -2.32
CA ALA A 22 4.84 -0.84 -3.78
C ALA A 22 5.65 -2.04 -4.31
N SER A 23 4.96 -3.00 -4.94
CA SER A 23 5.57 -4.18 -5.54
C SER A 23 5.43 -4.11 -7.07
N GLY A 24 6.53 -3.83 -7.75
CA GLY A 24 6.62 -3.68 -9.20
C GLY A 24 6.60 -2.22 -9.69
N PRO A 25 7.19 -1.93 -10.86
CA PRO A 25 7.35 -0.55 -11.35
C PRO A 25 6.01 0.19 -11.53
N GLU A 26 4.97 -0.50 -12.02
CA GLU A 26 3.63 0.08 -12.21
C GLU A 26 2.91 0.42 -10.90
N SER A 27 3.45 -0.02 -9.76
CA SER A 27 2.95 0.37 -8.42
C SER A 27 3.68 1.58 -7.83
N GLY A 28 4.64 2.16 -8.58
CA GLY A 28 5.49 3.26 -8.13
C GLY A 28 6.79 2.82 -7.44
N GLN A 29 7.17 1.54 -7.52
CA GLN A 29 8.43 1.06 -6.96
C GLN A 29 9.62 1.57 -7.78
N SER A 30 10.46 2.43 -7.18
CA SER A 30 11.66 2.96 -7.82
C SER A 30 12.93 2.17 -7.52
N VAL A 31 13.01 1.51 -6.35
CA VAL A 31 14.18 0.72 -5.93
C VAL A 31 13.81 -0.77 -5.90
N PRO A 32 14.50 -1.66 -6.65
CA PRO A 32 14.07 -3.04 -6.88
C PRO A 32 14.46 -3.98 -5.73
N HIS A 33 14.07 -3.64 -4.52
CA HIS A 33 14.10 -4.53 -3.36
C HIS A 33 12.83 -4.37 -2.53
N LEU A 34 12.47 -5.40 -1.78
CA LEU A 34 11.37 -5.32 -0.83
C LEU A 34 11.67 -4.25 0.22
N HIS A 35 10.79 -3.26 0.30
CA HIS A 35 10.80 -2.26 1.35
C HIS A 35 9.36 -1.86 1.70
N PHE A 36 9.24 -1.19 2.83
CA PHE A 36 7.99 -0.65 3.30
C PHE A 36 8.20 0.79 3.72
N HIS A 37 7.32 1.68 3.26
CA HIS A 37 7.22 3.02 3.81
C HIS A 37 6.43 2.94 5.13
N VAL A 38 6.91 3.64 6.14
CA VAL A 38 6.19 3.88 7.40
C VAL A 38 6.24 5.38 7.62
N VAL A 39 5.11 6.05 7.42
CA VAL A 39 5.04 7.51 7.34
C VAL A 39 4.10 8.02 8.44
N PRO A 40 4.54 8.90 9.35
CA PRO A 40 3.66 9.55 10.33
C PRO A 40 2.68 10.51 9.65
N CYS A 41 1.51 10.70 10.25
CA CYS A 41 0.46 11.56 9.72
C CYS A 41 -0.10 12.51 10.78
N TRP A 42 -0.43 13.73 10.36
CA TRP A 42 -1.09 14.79 11.13
C TRP A 42 -2.37 15.26 10.44
N SER A 43 -3.26 15.90 11.19
CA SER A 43 -4.57 16.35 10.69
C SER A 43 -4.49 17.45 9.63
N ASP A 44 -3.37 18.16 9.58
CA ASP A 44 -3.08 19.31 8.73
C ASP A 44 -2.08 19.00 7.59
N ASP A 45 -1.76 17.72 7.36
CA ASP A 45 -0.82 17.31 6.29
C ASP A 45 -1.35 17.54 4.87
N GLU A 46 -2.67 17.77 4.71
CA GLU A 46 -3.38 17.80 3.41
C GLU A 46 -3.14 16.56 2.51
N ALA A 47 -2.51 15.53 3.07
CA ALA A 47 -2.06 14.37 2.33
C ALA A 47 -3.21 13.42 1.99
N THR A 48 -3.26 12.98 0.73
CA THR A 48 -4.20 11.98 0.25
C THR A 48 -3.56 10.60 0.32
N PHE A 49 -4.01 9.76 1.25
CA PHE A 49 -3.44 8.42 1.47
C PHE A 49 -4.18 7.30 0.73
N TRP A 50 -5.34 7.62 0.15
CA TRP A 50 -6.19 6.69 -0.58
C TRP A 50 -6.47 7.24 -1.97
N PRO A 51 -6.50 6.41 -3.02
CA PRO A 51 -6.88 6.85 -4.35
C PRO A 51 -8.27 7.50 -4.33
N ALA A 52 -8.36 8.76 -4.77
CA ALA A 52 -9.62 9.47 -4.89
C ALA A 52 -10.40 9.01 -6.14
N ASP A 53 -9.67 8.66 -7.20
CA ASP A 53 -10.23 8.29 -8.50
C ASP A 53 -10.30 6.78 -8.72
N ARG A 54 -11.28 6.36 -9.52
CA ARG A 54 -11.38 4.98 -9.97
C ARG A 54 -10.44 4.72 -11.15
N SER A 55 -9.81 3.55 -11.18
CA SER A 55 -9.03 3.12 -12.34
C SER A 55 -9.88 3.07 -13.61
N ALA A 56 -9.33 3.58 -14.71
CA ALA A 56 -9.92 3.45 -16.04
C ALA A 56 -9.86 2.00 -16.57
N HIS A 57 -8.97 1.17 -16.01
CA HIS A 57 -8.87 -0.24 -16.38
C HIS A 57 -10.05 -1.02 -15.80
N LYS A 58 -11.00 -1.38 -16.66
CA LYS A 58 -12.11 -2.24 -16.31
C LYS A 58 -11.73 -3.70 -16.55
N VAL A 59 -11.78 -4.52 -15.49
CA VAL A 59 -11.61 -5.96 -15.59
C VAL A 59 -13.00 -6.60 -15.63
N ALA A 60 -13.35 -7.19 -16.78
CA ALA A 60 -14.61 -7.92 -16.95
C ALA A 60 -14.49 -9.39 -16.53
N GLY A 61 -15.64 -10.03 -16.29
CA GLY A 61 -15.74 -11.46 -15.99
C GLY A 61 -15.51 -11.82 -14.51
N PRO A 62 -15.34 -13.11 -14.20
CA PRO A 62 -15.24 -13.61 -12.83
C PRO A 62 -13.84 -13.37 -12.25
N VAL A 63 -13.54 -12.12 -11.87
CA VAL A 63 -12.21 -11.72 -11.37
C VAL A 63 -11.74 -12.57 -10.20
N HIS A 64 -12.64 -12.91 -9.28
CA HIS A 64 -12.31 -13.71 -8.10
C HIS A 64 -11.90 -15.15 -8.44
N GLU A 65 -12.59 -15.81 -9.38
CA GLU A 65 -12.23 -17.15 -9.86
C GLU A 65 -10.86 -17.12 -10.54
N ARG A 66 -10.65 -16.15 -11.44
CA ARG A 66 -9.38 -15.98 -12.14
C ARG A 66 -8.20 -15.78 -11.19
N LEU A 67 -8.40 -15.04 -10.09
CA LEU A 67 -7.38 -14.86 -9.06
C LEU A 67 -7.16 -16.15 -8.26
N ALA A 68 -8.23 -16.87 -7.91
CA ALA A 68 -8.13 -18.14 -7.19
C ALA A 68 -7.36 -19.20 -8.01
N ASP A 69 -7.67 -19.33 -9.30
CA ASP A 69 -6.97 -20.25 -10.21
C ASP A 69 -5.48 -19.92 -10.35
N ALA A 70 -5.15 -18.63 -10.45
CA ALA A 70 -3.77 -18.16 -10.52
C ALA A 70 -2.98 -18.45 -9.23
N LEU A 71 -3.62 -18.34 -8.06
CA LEU A 71 -3.02 -18.66 -6.76
C LEU A 71 -2.84 -20.16 -6.53
N ALA A 72 -3.73 -20.99 -7.09
CA ALA A 72 -3.65 -22.45 -7.00
C ALA A 72 -2.60 -23.05 -7.94
N SER A 73 -2.24 -22.31 -9.00
CA SER A 73 -1.19 -22.71 -9.93
C SER A 73 0.19 -22.42 -9.33
N PRO A 74 1.17 -23.35 -9.39
CA PRO A 74 2.53 -23.05 -8.99
C PRO A 74 3.05 -21.83 -9.76
N SER A 75 3.59 -20.85 -9.05
CA SER A 75 4.30 -19.75 -9.70
C SER A 75 5.49 -20.34 -10.48
N ALA A 76 5.61 -19.97 -11.77
CA ALA A 76 6.74 -20.34 -12.61
C ALA A 76 8.07 -19.76 -12.08
#